data_AF-A0A0N0A2U5-F1
#
_entry.id   AF-A0A0N0A2U5-F1
#
_cell.length_a   1.000
_cell.length_b   1.000
_cell.length_c   1.000
_cell.angle_alpha   90.00
_cell.angle_beta   90.00
_cell.angle_gamma   90.00
#
_symmetry.space_group_name_H-M   'P 1'
#
loop_
_entity.id
_entity.type
_entity.pdbx_description
1 polymer ?
#
loop_
_entity_poly.entity_id
_entity_poly.type
_entity_poly.pdbx_seq_one_letter_code
_entity_poly.pdbx_strand_id
1 'polypeptide(L)' 'PDPPGVHWKTRPLVELTAGRPFVWLDDEVSDADRRWVAQHHHGRALLHRVDPHHGLRDADFAAVETWLRQP' A
#
# COMPACT_ATOMS: atom_id res chain seq x y z
N PRO A 1 9.60 -13.22 11.80
CA PRO A 1 8.61 -13.63 10.77
C PRO A 1 7.39 -12.71 10.84
N ASP A 2 6.88 -12.29 9.68
CA ASP A 2 5.70 -11.43 9.65
C ASP A 2 4.44 -12.23 10.01
N PRO A 3 3.36 -11.57 10.48
CA PRO A 3 2.10 -12.25 10.78
C PRO A 3 1.58 -13.04 9.58
N PRO A 4 0.86 -14.15 9.80
CA PRO A 4 0.24 -14.91 8.72
C PRO A 4 -0.60 -14.00 7.80
N GLY A 5 -0.40 -14.15 6.49
CA GLY A 5 -1.13 -13.39 5.47
C GLY A 5 -0.54 -12.03 5.13
N VAL A 6 0.54 -11.57 5.78
CA VAL A 6 1.28 -10.39 5.34
C VAL A 6 2.13 -10.77 4.12
N HIS A 7 1.97 -10.02 3.05
CA HIS A 7 2.68 -10.18 1.79
C HIS A 7 4.17 -9.89 1.98
N TRP A 8 5.02 -10.66 1.29
CA TRP A 8 6.47 -10.64 1.50
C TRP A 8 7.13 -9.29 1.15
N LYS A 9 6.50 -8.47 0.30
CA LYS A 9 6.97 -7.10 -0.03
C LYS A 9 6.65 -6.08 1.06
N THR A 10 5.65 -6.32 1.91
CA THR A 10 5.09 -5.32 2.81
C THR A 10 6.15 -4.76 3.75
N ARG A 11 6.92 -5.64 4.41
CA ARG A 11 7.98 -5.22 5.31
C ARG A 11 9.15 -4.52 4.58
N PRO A 12 9.74 -5.08 3.52
CA PRO A 12 10.79 -4.39 2.75
C PRO A 12 10.37 -3.01 2.24
N LEU A 13 9.12 -2.83 1.81
CA LEU A 13 8.61 -1.53 1.36
C LEU A 13 8.57 -0.53 2.52
N VAL A 14 8.04 -0.92 3.68
CA VAL A 14 8.01 -0.04 4.86
C VAL A 14 9.43 0.33 5.31
N GLU A 15 10.37 -0.62 5.31
CA GLU A 15 11.78 -0.35 5.64
C GLU A 15 12.42 0.62 4.63
N LEU A 16 12.23 0.39 3.33
CA LEU A 16 12.78 1.22 2.25
C LEU A 16 12.26 2.66 2.28
N THR A 17 10.99 2.84 2.66
CA THR A 17 10.37 4.16 2.73
C THR A 17 10.93 5.01 3.86
N ALA A 18 11.51 4.38 4.91
CA ALA A 18 12.13 5.06 6.04
C ALA A 18 11.24 6.17 6.64
N GLY A 19 9.93 5.90 6.75
CA GLY A 19 8.93 6.83 7.26
C GLY A 19 8.45 7.90 6.27
N ARG A 20 9.00 7.95 5.04
CA ARG A 20 8.48 8.82 3.98
C ARG A 20 7.12 8.33 3.50
N PRO A 21 6.18 9.23 3.16
CA PRO A 21 4.92 8.83 2.57
C PRO A 21 5.11 7.99 1.30
N PHE A 22 4.27 6.99 1.11
CA PHE A 22 4.32 6.15 -0.08
C PHE A 22 2.95 5.63 -0.52
N VAL A 23 2.89 5.26 -1.79
CA VAL A 23 1.76 4.58 -2.42
C VAL A 23 2.26 3.24 -2.93
N TRP A 24 1.54 2.18 -2.62
CA TRP A 24 1.76 0.84 -3.15
C TRP A 24 0.53 0.40 -3.95
N LEU A 25 0.71 0.26 -5.26
CA LEU A 25 -0.27 -0.26 -6.22
C LEU A 25 0.12 -1.68 -6.58
N ASP A 26 -0.68 -2.66 -6.19
CA ASP A 26 -0.38 -4.09 -6.39
C ASP A 26 -1.66 -4.90 -6.22
N ASP A 27 -1.82 -5.97 -6.99
CA ASP A 27 -3.03 -6.80 -7.05
C ASP A 27 -3.17 -7.78 -5.88
N GLU A 28 -2.07 -8.04 -5.17
CA GLU A 28 -2.00 -8.98 -4.05
C GLU A 28 -2.14 -8.29 -2.67
N VAL A 29 -2.36 -6.97 -2.65
CA VAL A 29 -2.59 -6.21 -1.40
C VAL A 29 -3.77 -6.77 -0.62
N SER A 30 -3.51 -7.16 0.64
CA SER A 30 -4.51 -7.74 1.55
C SER A 30 -4.83 -6.84 2.74
N ASP A 31 -5.87 -7.20 3.51
CA ASP A 31 -6.19 -6.55 4.77
C ASP A 31 -5.14 -6.80 5.87
N ALA A 32 -4.37 -7.88 5.77
CA ALA A 32 -3.26 -8.13 6.67
C ALA A 32 -2.13 -7.12 6.42
N ASP A 33 -1.84 -6.81 5.15
CA ASP A 33 -0.85 -5.80 4.78
C ASP A 33 -1.27 -4.42 5.30
N ARG A 34 -2.53 -4.03 5.07
CA ARG A 34 -3.08 -2.76 5.56
C ARG A 34 -2.91 -2.60 7.07
N ARG A 35 -3.26 -3.64 7.84
CA ARG A 35 -3.12 -3.64 9.31
C ARG A 35 -1.67 -3.60 9.74
N TRP A 36 -0.80 -4.36 9.07
CA TRP A 36 0.63 -4.38 9.39
C TRP A 36 1.27 -3.02 9.11
N VAL A 37 1.03 -2.41 7.95
CA VAL A 37 1.56 -1.09 7.60
C VAL A 37 1.06 -0.02 8.57
N ALA A 38 -0.23 -0.03 8.92
CA ALA A 38 -0.79 0.91 9.89
C ALA A 38 -0.14 0.84 11.28
N GLN A 39 0.37 -0.34 11.68
CA GLN A 39 1.06 -0.54 12.95
C GLN A 39 2.55 -0.16 12.91
N HIS A 40 3.21 -0.30 11.76
CA HIS A 40 4.68 -0.23 11.65
C HIS A 40 5.21 0.97 10.85
N HIS A 41 4.36 1.66 10.09
CA HIS A 41 4.73 2.84 9.32
C HIS A 41 4.01 4.08 9.86
N HIS A 42 4.77 4.98 10.47
CA HIS A 42 4.23 6.22 11.05
C HIS A 42 3.98 7.33 10.02
N GLY A 43 4.51 7.18 8.80
CA GLY A 43 4.20 8.06 7.68
C GLY A 43 2.85 7.74 7.05
N ARG A 44 2.43 8.56 6.09
CA ARG A 44 1.20 8.30 5.32
C ARG A 44 1.46 7.19 4.31
N ALA A 45 0.64 6.15 4.31
CA ALA A 45 0.72 5.07 3.33
C ALA A 45 -0.64 4.85 2.67
N LEU A 46 -0.65 4.73 1.33
CA LEU A 46 -1.78 4.21 0.59
C LEU A 46 -1.42 2.83 0.05
N LEU A 47 -2.18 1.81 0.48
CA LEU A 47 -2.14 0.49 -0.13
C LEU A 47 -3.40 0.38 -1.00
N HIS A 48 -3.25 0.32 -2.30
CA HIS A 48 -4.38 0.26 -3.24
C HIS A 48 -4.29 -1.02 -4.06
N ARG A 49 -5.36 -1.82 -4.01
CA ARG A 49 -5.42 -3.10 -4.69
C ARG A 49 -5.89 -2.89 -6.13
N VAL A 50 -5.10 -3.37 -7.08
CA VAL A 50 -5.40 -3.29 -8.52
C VAL A 50 -6.03 -4.61 -8.99
N ASP A 51 -6.96 -4.55 -9.94
CA ASP A 51 -7.49 -5.75 -10.57
C ASP A 51 -6.48 -6.32 -11.59
N PRO A 52 -5.96 -7.55 -11.41
CA PRO A 52 -4.92 -8.09 -12.28
C PRO A 52 -5.40 -8.37 -13.70
N HIS A 53 -6.71 -8.56 -13.93
CA HIS A 53 -7.24 -8.80 -15.28
C HIS A 53 -7.24 -7.56 -16.15
N HIS A 54 -7.17 -6.39 -15.52
CA HIS A 54 -7.40 -5.11 -16.15
C HIS A 54 -6.18 -4.19 -16.09
N GLY A 55 -5.25 -4.45 -15.17
CA GLY A 55 -4.13 -3.56 -14.89
C GLY A 55 -4.60 -2.22 -14.32
N LEU A 56 -3.72 -1.23 -14.36
CA LEU A 56 -4.00 0.12 -13.88
C LEU A 56 -4.99 0.84 -14.80
N ARG A 57 -5.99 1.48 -14.20
CA ARG A 57 -7.03 2.28 -14.87
C ARG A 57 -7.14 3.67 -14.24
N ASP A 58 -7.88 4.54 -14.91
CA ASP A 58 -8.14 5.91 -14.45
C ASP A 58 -8.69 5.97 -13.01
N ALA A 59 -9.48 4.97 -12.60
CA ALA A 59 -9.99 4.88 -11.24
C ALA A 59 -8.87 4.66 -10.20
N ASP A 60 -7.83 3.88 -10.54
CA ASP A 60 -6.69 3.65 -9.66
C ASP A 60 -5.86 4.93 -9.50
N PHE A 61 -5.62 5.63 -10.60
CA PHE A 61 -4.94 6.92 -10.57
C PHE A 61 -5.75 7.98 -9.80
N ALA A 62 -7.07 8.02 -9.99
CA ALA A 62 -7.94 8.94 -9.25
C ALA A 62 -7.92 8.69 -7.73
N ALA A 63 -7.77 7.43 -7.29
CA ALA A 63 -7.58 7.09 -5.89
C ALA A 63 -6.26 7.65 -5.34
N VAL A 64 -5.17 7.51 -6.10
CA VAL A 64 -3.86 8.09 -5.75
C VAL A 64 -3.92 9.60 -5.68
N GLU A 65 -4.51 10.26 -6.67
CA GLU A 65 -4.66 11.71 -6.66
C GLU A 65 -5.48 12.22 -5.48
N THR A 66 -6.56 11.51 -5.15
CA THR A 66 -7.41 11.85 -3.99
C THR A 66 -6.60 11.75 -2.71
N TRP A 67 -5.79 10.71 -2.57
CA TRP A 67 -4.88 10.58 -1.44
C TRP A 67 -3.83 11.70 -1.41
N LEU A 68 -3.21 12.07 -2.54
CA LEU A 68 -2.25 13.16 -2.61
C LEU A 68 -2.83 14.52 -2.18
N ARG A 69 -4.14 14.74 -2.41
CA ARG A 69 -4.85 15.96 -2.00
C ARG A 69 -5.29 15.97 -0.54
N GLN A 70 -5.27 14.83 0.14
CA GLN A 70 -5.53 14.79 1.59
C GLN A 70 -4.35 15.43 2.34
N PRO A 71 -4.61 16.24 3.38
CA PRO A 71 -3.57 16.85 4.21
C PRO A 71 -2.67 15.80 4.87
#